data_AF-A0A7M3TX88-F1
#
_entry.id   AF-A0A7M3TX88-F1
#
_cell.length_a   1.000
_cell.length_b   1.000
_cell.length_c   1.000
_cell.angle_alpha   90.00
_cell.angle_beta   90.00
_cell.angle_gamma   90.00
#
_symmetry.space_group_name_H-M   'P 1'
#
loop_
_entity.id
_entity.type
_entity.pdbx_description
1 polymer ?
#
loop_
_entity_poly.entity_id
_entity_poly.type
_entity_poly.pdbx_seq_one_letter_code
_entity_poly.pdbx_strand_id
1 'polypeptide(L)'
;YIFNKNDFEIIFVDKNQDLIDEINQKKQYKIIDINSKDEVIIKNIQAINLEDAKLKTYLKQSKYITTSLGSNNLKYLVPYLQKHFQTFSKLQFILCFENGYKISSEFAKLFFDIQPNIRFINLVVDRIIPNKKSKNIDVFVDNFFEVIADKNEQKRSKKLKLISYVKDIDAYTFRKLL
;
A
#
# COMPACT_ATOMS: atom_id res chain seq x y z
N TYR A 1 -8.27 2.22 -2.13
CA TYR A 1 -8.91 2.40 -3.45
C TYR A 1 -8.54 1.31 -4.46
N ILE A 2 -7.29 1.24 -4.93
CA ILE A 2 -6.85 0.29 -5.98
C ILE A 2 -7.20 -1.16 -5.65
N PHE A 3 -6.84 -1.63 -4.46
CA PHE A 3 -7.12 -3.00 -4.03
C PHE A 3 -8.62 -3.31 -3.94
N ASN A 4 -9.43 -2.36 -3.48
CA ASN A 4 -10.89 -2.51 -3.45
C ASN A 4 -11.49 -2.64 -4.87
N LYS A 5 -10.98 -1.89 -5.86
CA LYS A 5 -11.40 -2.02 -7.28
C LYS A 5 -10.92 -3.31 -7.95
N ASN A 6 -10.02 -4.03 -7.29
CA ASN A 6 -9.53 -5.34 -7.70
C ASN A 6 -10.07 -6.46 -6.79
N ASP A 7 -11.15 -6.19 -6.05
CA ASP A 7 -11.91 -7.16 -5.25
C ASP A 7 -11.09 -7.83 -4.14
N PHE A 8 -10.07 -7.12 -3.62
CA PHE A 8 -9.36 -7.55 -2.41
C PHE A 8 -10.10 -7.09 -1.15
N GLU A 9 -10.13 -7.97 -0.16
CA GLU A 9 -10.31 -7.57 1.23
C GLU A 9 -9.10 -6.74 1.70
N ILE A 10 -9.36 -5.68 2.46
CA ILE A 10 -8.32 -4.76 2.93
C ILE A 10 -8.26 -4.80 4.45
N ILE A 11 -7.10 -5.15 4.97
CA ILE A 11 -6.78 -5.04 6.40
C ILE A 11 -5.78 -3.91 6.57
N PHE A 12 -6.22 -2.79 7.15
CA PHE A 12 -5.34 -1.72 7.58
C PHE A 12 -4.58 -2.12 8.84
N VAL A 13 -3.33 -1.70 8.95
CA VAL A 13 -2.49 -1.93 10.13
C VAL A 13 -1.88 -0.60 10.53
N ASP A 14 -2.16 -0.15 11.76
CA ASP A 14 -1.71 1.14 12.26
C ASP A 14 -1.39 1.06 13.78
N LYS A 15 -0.87 2.14 14.36
CA LYS A 15 -0.72 2.30 15.82
C LYS A 15 -1.80 3.19 16.44
N ASN A 16 -2.51 3.98 15.63
CA ASN A 16 -3.57 4.86 16.10
C ASN A 16 -4.84 4.06 16.41
N GLN A 17 -5.08 3.80 17.70
CA GLN A 17 -6.22 3.00 18.15
C GLN A 17 -7.58 3.63 17.82
N ASP A 18 -7.71 4.95 17.93
CA ASP A 18 -8.96 5.66 17.61
C ASP A 18 -9.33 5.46 16.13
N LEU A 19 -8.35 5.55 15.23
CA LEU A 19 -8.55 5.31 13.80
C LEU A 19 -8.93 3.84 13.52
N ILE A 20 -8.26 2.90 14.19
CA ILE A 20 -8.55 1.47 14.06
C ILE A 20 -9.99 1.17 14.48
N ASP A 21 -10.40 1.70 15.62
CA ASP A 21 -11.75 1.52 16.16
C ASP A 21 -12.80 2.14 15.24
N GLU A 22 -12.54 3.35 14.71
CA GLU A 22 -13.45 3.99 13.76
C GLU A 22 -13.59 3.20 12.45
N ILE A 23 -12.48 2.66 11.91
CA ILE A 23 -12.50 1.79 10.73
C ILE A 23 -13.33 0.53 11.01
N ASN A 24 -13.14 -0.12 12.15
CA ASN A 24 -13.85 -1.36 12.48
C ASN A 24 -15.34 -1.14 12.81
N GLN A 25 -15.69 0.03 13.35
CA GLN A 25 -17.07 0.42 13.59
C GLN A 25 -17.80 0.70 12.27
N LYS A 26 -17.16 1.44 11.34
CA LYS A 26 -17.80 1.87 10.09
C LYS A 26 -17.71 0.82 8.98
N LYS A 27 -16.60 0.06 8.92
CA LYS A 27 -16.27 -0.95 7.89
C LYS A 27 -16.29 -0.44 6.45
N GLN A 28 -16.36 0.87 6.27
CA GLN A 28 -16.30 1.57 5.00
C GLN A 28 -15.94 3.04 5.21
N TYR A 29 -15.40 3.69 4.17
CA TYR A 29 -15.18 5.13 4.11
C TYR A 29 -15.38 5.64 2.69
N LYS A 30 -15.52 6.96 2.55
CA LYS A 30 -15.64 7.63 1.25
C LYS A 30 -14.33 8.28 0.86
N ILE A 31 -14.04 8.21 -0.43
CA ILE A 31 -13.07 9.06 -1.10
C ILE A 31 -13.88 10.12 -1.84
N ILE A 32 -13.63 11.39 -1.52
CA ILE A 32 -14.43 12.52 -2.01
C ILE A 32 -13.52 13.42 -2.85
N ASP A 33 -13.89 13.63 -4.11
CA ASP A 33 -13.18 14.58 -4.96
C ASP A 33 -13.36 16.01 -4.44
N ILE A 34 -12.26 16.77 -4.41
CA ILE A 34 -12.27 18.14 -3.87
C ILE A 34 -12.99 19.13 -4.77
N ASN A 35 -13.05 18.87 -6.08
CA ASN A 35 -13.58 19.76 -7.10
C ASN A 35 -15.01 19.37 -7.48
N SER A 36 -15.21 18.18 -8.06
CA SER A 36 -16.50 17.68 -8.52
C SER A 36 -17.43 17.23 -7.40
N LYS A 37 -16.88 16.93 -6.22
CA LYS A 37 -17.59 16.29 -5.09
C LYS A 37 -18.04 14.85 -5.36
N ASP A 38 -17.55 14.24 -6.44
CA ASP A 38 -17.83 12.83 -6.70
C ASP A 38 -17.31 11.95 -5.55
N GLU A 39 -18.09 10.93 -5.21
CA GLU A 39 -17.78 10.05 -4.10
C GLU A 39 -17.52 8.62 -4.59
N VAL A 40 -16.49 8.00 -4.04
CA VAL A 40 -16.25 6.56 -4.16
C VAL A 40 -16.28 5.93 -2.77
N ILE A 41 -17.18 4.98 -2.57
CA ILE A 41 -17.26 4.20 -1.33
C ILE A 41 -16.26 3.05 -1.38
N ILE A 42 -15.41 2.97 -0.36
CA ILE A 42 -14.53 1.84 -0.08
C ILE A 42 -15.16 1.04 1.04
N LYS A 43 -15.44 -0.24 0.79
CA LYS A 43 -16.12 -1.16 1.72
C LYS A 43 -15.29 -2.43 1.92
N ASN A 44 -15.74 -3.28 2.84
CA ASN A 44 -15.09 -4.56 3.18
C ASN A 44 -13.66 -4.33 3.69
N ILE A 45 -13.53 -3.37 4.61
CA ILE A 45 -12.27 -3.04 5.26
C ILE A 45 -12.33 -3.43 6.73
N GLN A 46 -11.17 -3.75 7.28
CA GLN A 46 -10.95 -3.92 8.70
C GLN A 46 -9.63 -3.25 9.07
N ALA A 47 -9.40 -3.02 10.35
CA ALA A 47 -8.13 -2.53 10.85
C ALA A 47 -7.68 -3.33 12.07
N ILE A 48 -6.37 -3.47 12.23
CA ILE A 48 -5.76 -4.00 13.46
C ILE A 48 -4.62 -3.09 13.93
N ASN A 49 -4.31 -3.19 15.21
CA ASN A 49 -3.10 -2.59 15.75
C ASN A 49 -1.87 -3.35 15.22
N LEU A 50 -0.76 -2.65 14.98
CA LEU A 50 0.51 -3.25 14.57
C LEU A 50 1.02 -4.31 15.57
N GLU A 51 0.71 -4.14 16.86
CA GLU A 51 1.06 -5.10 17.92
C GLU A 51 0.05 -6.25 18.07
N ASP A 52 -1.03 -6.28 17.29
CA ASP A 52 -2.04 -7.33 17.39
C ASP A 52 -1.46 -8.69 16.94
N ALA A 53 -1.67 -9.72 17.75
CA ALA A 53 -1.25 -11.09 17.47
C ALA A 53 -1.78 -11.63 16.12
N LYS A 54 -2.92 -11.10 15.64
CA LYS A 54 -3.52 -11.44 14.34
C LYS A 54 -2.68 -11.00 13.14
N LEU A 55 -1.74 -10.06 13.31
CA LEU A 55 -0.87 -9.60 12.21
C LEU A 55 -0.19 -10.78 11.49
N LYS A 56 0.34 -11.75 12.24
CA LYS A 56 0.99 -12.94 11.67
C LYS A 56 0.05 -13.78 10.82
N THR A 57 -1.23 -13.85 11.18
CA THR A 57 -2.26 -14.56 10.42
C THR A 57 -2.54 -13.85 9.11
N TYR A 58 -2.75 -12.53 9.16
CA TYR A 58 -3.01 -11.76 7.95
C TYR A 58 -1.82 -11.74 7.00
N LEU A 59 -0.58 -11.59 7.50
CA LEU A 59 0.62 -11.67 6.68
C LEU A 59 0.72 -12.98 5.88
N LYS A 60 0.28 -14.11 6.46
CA LYS A 60 0.27 -15.42 5.79
C LYS A 60 -0.84 -15.58 4.73
N GLN A 61 -1.93 -14.82 4.87
CA GLN A 61 -3.07 -14.85 3.96
C GLN A 61 -2.94 -13.82 2.83
N SER A 62 -2.22 -12.73 3.08
CA SER A 62 -2.08 -11.62 2.15
C SER A 62 -1.28 -11.98 0.91
N LYS A 63 -1.83 -11.64 -0.26
CA LYS A 63 -1.10 -11.66 -1.54
C LYS A 63 -0.22 -10.42 -1.72
N TYR A 64 -0.70 -9.29 -1.21
CA TYR A 64 -0.04 -7.99 -1.31
C TYR A 64 0.17 -7.43 0.11
N ILE A 65 1.36 -6.92 0.37
CA ILE A 65 1.67 -6.09 1.53
C ILE A 65 2.05 -4.72 0.99
N THR A 66 1.38 -3.68 1.47
CA THR A 66 1.60 -2.32 0.99
C THR A 66 1.83 -1.34 2.12
N THR A 67 2.64 -0.31 1.87
CA THR A 67 2.93 0.75 2.85
C THR A 67 2.60 2.11 2.29
N SER A 68 2.22 3.06 3.16
CA SER A 68 2.01 4.47 2.85
C SER A 68 2.19 5.30 4.13
N LEU A 69 3.37 5.20 4.74
CA LEU A 69 3.68 5.69 6.09
C LEU A 69 4.88 6.66 6.13
N GLY A 70 5.42 7.04 4.97
CA GLY A 70 6.65 7.80 4.79
C GLY A 70 7.85 6.88 4.72
N SER A 71 8.67 6.99 3.67
CA SER A 71 9.82 6.10 3.41
C SER A 71 10.79 5.97 4.59
N ASN A 72 11.04 7.05 5.34
CA ASN A 72 11.90 7.06 6.52
C ASN A 72 11.40 6.17 7.67
N ASN A 73 10.10 5.88 7.71
CA ASN A 73 9.47 5.09 8.77
C ASN A 73 9.44 3.59 8.44
N LEU A 74 9.78 3.18 7.22
CA LEU A 74 9.75 1.77 6.80
C LEU A 74 10.64 0.87 7.64
N LYS A 75 11.79 1.39 8.12
CA LYS A 75 12.71 0.67 9.01
C LYS A 75 12.03 0.13 10.27
N TYR A 76 10.97 0.77 10.75
CA TYR A 76 10.24 0.32 11.94
C TYR A 76 9.39 -0.92 11.68
N LEU A 77 9.13 -1.31 10.42
CA LEU A 77 8.42 -2.53 10.08
C LEU A 77 9.31 -3.78 10.08
N VAL A 78 10.63 -3.62 10.08
CA VAL A 78 11.57 -4.75 10.00
C VAL A 78 11.32 -5.82 11.07
N PRO A 79 11.15 -5.49 12.37
CA PRO A 79 10.92 -6.49 13.42
C PRO A 79 9.65 -7.33 13.21
N TYR A 80 8.63 -6.79 12.54
CA TYR A 80 7.36 -7.46 12.32
C TYR A 80 7.38 -8.35 11.06
N LEU A 81 8.21 -8.01 10.08
CA LEU A 81 8.21 -8.65 8.76
C LEU A 81 9.38 -9.61 8.54
N GLN A 82 10.53 -9.43 9.23
CA GLN A 82 11.75 -10.22 9.01
C GLN A 82 11.49 -11.74 9.08
N LYS A 83 10.92 -12.23 10.18
CA LYS A 83 10.64 -13.67 10.35
C LYS A 83 9.65 -14.20 9.31
N HIS A 84 8.66 -13.39 8.93
CA HIS A 84 7.70 -13.76 7.89
C HIS A 84 8.42 -13.88 6.54
N PHE A 85 9.26 -12.91 6.20
CA PHE A 85 10.01 -12.92 4.94
C PHE A 85 11.00 -14.07 4.82
N GLN A 86 11.55 -14.56 5.92
CA GLN A 86 12.45 -15.71 5.96
C GLN A 86 11.75 -17.06 5.78
N THR A 87 10.43 -17.15 6.01
CA THR A 87 9.73 -18.44 6.12
C THR A 87 8.53 -18.57 5.18
N PHE A 88 8.07 -17.48 4.58
CA PHE A 88 6.91 -17.51 3.71
C PHE A 88 7.22 -18.23 2.40
N SER A 89 6.39 -19.21 2.04
CA SER A 89 6.64 -20.10 0.89
C SER A 89 5.78 -19.85 -0.34
N LYS A 90 4.74 -19.00 -0.24
CA LYS A 90 3.84 -18.67 -1.37
C LYS A 90 4.27 -17.37 -2.06
N LEU A 91 3.81 -17.14 -3.28
CA LEU A 91 4.10 -15.89 -3.98
C LEU A 91 3.42 -14.70 -3.27
N GLN A 92 4.20 -13.71 -2.84
CA GLN A 92 3.72 -12.48 -2.18
C GLN A 92 4.46 -11.26 -2.74
N PHE A 93 3.72 -10.16 -2.84
CA PHE A 93 4.18 -8.92 -3.44
C PHE A 93 4.21 -7.81 -2.41
N ILE A 94 5.32 -7.07 -2.36
CA ILE A 94 5.54 -5.94 -1.48
C ILE A 94 5.59 -4.67 -2.35
N LEU A 95 4.73 -3.71 -2.04
CA LEU A 95 4.64 -2.44 -2.78
C LEU A 95 4.63 -1.27 -1.81
N CYS A 96 5.68 -0.46 -1.82
CA CYS A 96 5.75 0.75 -1.02
C CYS A 96 5.12 1.91 -1.80
N PHE A 97 3.90 2.31 -1.43
CA PHE A 97 3.22 3.50 -1.97
C PHE A 97 3.74 4.77 -1.29
N GLU A 98 5.06 4.96 -1.38
CA GLU A 98 5.77 6.08 -0.76
C GLU A 98 6.27 7.05 -1.83
N ASN A 99 6.38 8.33 -1.49
CA ASN A 99 7.08 9.28 -2.34
C ASN A 99 8.59 9.02 -2.29
N GLY A 100 9.20 8.80 -3.45
CA GLY A 100 10.65 8.67 -3.62
C GLY A 100 11.05 7.73 -4.75
N TYR A 101 12.36 7.56 -4.96
CA TYR A 101 12.92 6.71 -6.02
C TYR A 101 13.19 5.30 -5.50
N LYS A 102 12.65 4.29 -6.21
CA LYS A 102 12.86 2.85 -5.95
C LYS A 102 12.71 2.42 -4.49
N ILE A 103 11.70 2.96 -3.79
CA ILE A 103 11.51 2.75 -2.35
C ILE A 103 11.28 1.28 -1.99
N SER A 104 10.56 0.50 -2.81
CA SER A 104 10.36 -0.92 -2.54
C SER A 104 11.69 -1.70 -2.56
N SER A 105 12.60 -1.36 -3.49
CA SER A 105 13.95 -1.95 -3.50
C SER A 105 14.79 -1.51 -2.31
N GLU A 106 14.75 -0.23 -1.92
CA GLU A 106 15.46 0.24 -0.72
C GLU A 106 14.92 -0.44 0.55
N PHE A 107 13.61 -0.65 0.63
CA PHE A 107 12.99 -1.37 1.73
C PHE A 107 13.46 -2.83 1.80
N ALA A 108 13.59 -3.50 0.66
CA ALA A 108 14.09 -4.87 0.60
C ALA A 108 15.49 -5.02 1.22
N LYS A 109 16.37 -4.02 1.04
CA LYS A 109 17.74 -4.03 1.58
C LYS A 109 17.80 -4.02 3.11
N LEU A 110 16.70 -3.67 3.79
CA LEU A 110 16.63 -3.68 5.25
C LEU A 110 16.47 -5.09 5.83
N PHE A 111 16.21 -6.09 4.98
CA PHE A 111 15.98 -7.48 5.37
C PHE A 111 17.10 -8.38 4.86
N PHE A 112 17.28 -9.52 5.53
CA PHE A 112 18.20 -10.58 5.13
C PHE A 112 17.45 -11.91 4.98
N ASP A 113 18.02 -12.87 4.23
CA ASP A 113 17.43 -14.20 3.99
C ASP A 113 15.97 -14.17 3.50
N ILE A 114 15.63 -13.18 2.67
CA ILE A 114 14.29 -13.04 2.10
C ILE A 114 14.01 -14.23 1.19
N GLN A 115 12.88 -14.90 1.39
CA GLN A 115 12.46 -16.00 0.55
C GLN A 115 12.28 -15.56 -0.91
N PRO A 116 12.74 -16.36 -1.88
CA PRO A 116 12.73 -16.01 -3.29
C PRO A 116 11.33 -16.04 -3.90
N ASN A 117 10.25 -16.19 -3.14
CA ASN A 117 8.86 -15.99 -3.59
C ASN A 117 8.28 -14.63 -3.15
N ILE A 118 9.05 -13.83 -2.41
CA ILE A 118 8.69 -12.47 -2.05
C ILE A 118 9.24 -11.52 -3.11
N ARG A 119 8.39 -10.60 -3.58
CA ARG A 119 8.69 -9.73 -4.71
C ARG A 119 8.41 -8.29 -4.34
N PHE A 120 9.46 -7.51 -4.22
CA PHE A 120 9.37 -6.06 -4.07
C PHE A 120 9.19 -5.46 -5.45
N ILE A 121 8.16 -4.63 -5.62
CA ILE A 121 7.86 -3.96 -6.88
C ILE A 121 7.92 -2.47 -6.65
N ASN A 122 8.82 -1.80 -7.36
CA ASN A 122 8.96 -0.36 -7.33
C ASN A 122 7.75 0.31 -7.95
N LEU A 123 7.39 1.45 -7.35
CA LEU A 123 6.26 2.27 -7.74
C LEU A 123 6.70 3.71 -7.98
N VAL A 124 6.06 4.36 -8.94
CA VAL A 124 5.84 5.82 -8.93
C VAL A 124 4.40 6.01 -8.52
N VAL A 125 4.17 6.81 -7.48
CA VAL A 125 2.83 7.16 -6.99
C VAL A 125 2.66 8.66 -7.08
N ASP A 126 1.50 9.13 -7.53
CA ASP A 126 1.18 10.55 -7.54
C ASP A 126 -0.31 10.75 -7.28
N ARG A 127 -0.62 11.55 -6.25
CA ARG A 127 -1.98 11.98 -5.92
C ARG A 127 -1.91 13.13 -4.94
N ILE A 128 -2.64 14.20 -5.21
CA ILE A 128 -2.79 15.30 -4.26
C ILE A 128 -3.86 14.91 -3.23
N ILE A 129 -3.46 14.95 -1.95
CA ILE A 129 -4.34 14.78 -0.79
C ILE A 129 -4.24 16.07 0.03
N PRO A 130 -5.22 16.99 -0.06
CA PRO A 130 -5.16 18.23 0.70
C PRO A 130 -5.22 17.96 2.20
N ASN A 131 -4.63 18.85 2.99
CA ASN A 131 -4.73 18.83 4.46
C ASN A 131 -6.10 19.33 4.92
N LYS A 132 -7.17 18.65 4.47
CA LYS A 132 -8.54 18.92 4.86
C LYS A 132 -9.00 17.84 5.82
N LYS A 133 -9.27 18.23 7.06
CA LYS A 133 -9.80 17.31 8.07
C LYS A 133 -11.25 16.97 7.75
N SER A 134 -11.57 15.67 7.71
CA SER A 134 -12.95 15.20 7.81
C SER A 134 -13.31 14.98 9.28
N LYS A 135 -14.61 14.97 9.60
CA LYS A 135 -15.12 14.58 10.94
C LYS A 135 -15.10 13.07 11.15
N ASN A 136 -14.74 12.31 10.13
CA ASN A 136 -14.71 10.86 10.09
C ASN A 136 -13.51 10.37 9.26
N ILE A 137 -13.39 9.06 9.07
CA ILE A 137 -12.42 8.40 8.18
C ILE A 137 -12.57 8.68 6.67
N ASP A 138 -13.48 9.55 6.23
CA ASP A 138 -13.57 9.94 4.82
C ASP A 138 -12.38 10.83 4.44
N VAL A 139 -11.90 10.66 3.20
CA VAL A 139 -10.72 11.36 2.70
C VAL A 139 -11.06 12.23 1.50
N PHE A 140 -10.58 13.47 1.52
CA PHE A 140 -10.67 14.38 0.39
C PHE A 140 -9.40 14.27 -0.45
N VAL A 141 -9.56 14.20 -1.76
CA VAL A 141 -8.47 13.99 -2.70
C VAL A 141 -8.71 14.73 -4.01
N ASP A 142 -7.67 14.94 -4.78
CA ASP A 142 -7.81 15.27 -6.19
C ASP A 142 -8.20 14.01 -7.00
N ASN A 143 -8.99 14.22 -8.06
CA ASN A 143 -9.44 13.16 -8.95
C ASN A 143 -8.27 12.54 -9.71
N PHE A 144 -7.29 13.36 -10.10
CA PHE A 144 -6.09 12.87 -10.74
C PHE A 144 -5.26 12.05 -9.75
N PHE A 145 -4.92 10.84 -10.17
CA PHE A 145 -3.89 10.05 -9.53
C PHE A 145 -3.18 9.21 -10.59
N GLU A 146 -1.91 8.93 -10.35
CA GLU A 146 -1.11 8.04 -11.16
C GLU A 146 -0.41 7.03 -10.25
N VAL A 147 -0.48 5.75 -10.64
CA VAL A 147 0.34 4.69 -10.03
C VAL A 147 0.96 3.88 -11.15
N ILE A 148 2.28 3.87 -11.20
CA ILE A 148 3.07 3.12 -12.19
C ILE A 148 3.93 2.12 -11.45
N ALA A 149 3.94 0.88 -11.91
CA ALA A 149 4.74 -0.21 -11.37
C ALA A 149 5.76 -0.72 -12.41
N ASP A 150 6.90 -1.21 -11.92
CA ASP A 150 7.90 -1.84 -12.78
C ASP A 150 7.40 -3.21 -13.28
N LYS A 151 7.23 -3.33 -14.60
CA LYS A 151 6.75 -4.54 -15.26
C LYS A 151 7.75 -5.70 -15.13
N ASN A 152 9.04 -5.41 -15.03
CA ASN A 152 10.09 -6.42 -14.95
C ASN A 152 10.10 -7.14 -13.60
N GLU A 153 9.65 -6.45 -12.54
CA GLU A 153 9.58 -6.94 -11.16
C GLU A 153 8.24 -7.66 -10.85
N GLN A 154 7.16 -7.30 -11.55
CA GLN A 154 5.81 -7.87 -11.38
C GLN A 154 5.65 -9.32 -11.88
N LYS A 155 6.70 -9.93 -12.48
CA LYS A 155 6.63 -11.24 -13.17
C LYS A 155 5.75 -12.25 -12.39
N ARG A 156 4.80 -12.88 -13.10
CA ARG A 156 3.86 -13.92 -12.59
C ARG A 156 2.70 -13.45 -11.72
N SER A 157 2.30 -12.18 -11.79
CA SER A 157 1.02 -11.74 -11.20
C SER A 157 0.10 -11.06 -12.20
N LYS A 158 -1.20 -11.18 -11.92
CA LYS A 158 -2.25 -10.45 -12.61
C LYS A 158 -2.03 -8.95 -12.38
N LYS A 159 -2.10 -8.17 -13.45
CA LYS A 159 -2.10 -6.71 -13.38
C LYS A 159 -3.29 -6.23 -12.55
N LEU A 160 -3.04 -5.31 -11.63
CA LEU A 160 -4.09 -4.62 -10.90
C LEU A 160 -4.68 -3.53 -11.80
N LYS A 161 -6.00 -3.40 -11.83
CA LYS A 161 -6.69 -2.24 -12.39
C LYS A 161 -6.15 -0.97 -11.71
N LEU A 162 -6.10 0.13 -12.44
CA LEU A 162 -5.64 1.44 -11.96
C LEU A 162 -4.14 1.53 -11.64
N ILE A 163 -3.35 0.53 -12.04
CA ILE A 163 -1.88 0.59 -12.05
C ILE A 163 -1.40 0.40 -13.48
N SER A 164 -0.58 1.35 -13.94
CA SER A 164 0.16 1.24 -15.20
C SER A 164 1.43 0.42 -14.99
N TYR A 165 1.81 -0.40 -15.97
CA TYR A 165 3.00 -1.27 -15.87
C TYR A 165 3.96 -0.99 -17.02
N VAL A 166 5.13 -0.45 -16.71
CA VAL A 166 6.10 0.04 -17.69
C VAL A 166 7.42 -0.72 -17.58
N LYS A 167 8.19 -0.77 -18.67
CA LYS A 167 9.52 -1.42 -18.67
C LYS A 167 10.62 -0.53 -18.11
N ASP A 168 10.46 0.78 -18.25
CA ASP A 168 11.39 1.79 -17.77
C ASP A 168 10.62 2.71 -16.81
N ILE A 169 10.70 2.41 -15.51
CA ILE A 169 10.07 3.19 -14.45
C ILE A 169 10.88 4.45 -14.10
N ASP A 170 12.16 4.48 -14.47
CA ASP A 170 13.07 5.58 -14.13
C ASP A 170 12.67 6.84 -14.90
N ALA A 171 12.33 6.71 -16.19
CA ALA A 171 11.78 7.80 -17.00
C ALA A 171 10.56 8.50 -16.35
N TYR A 172 9.67 7.74 -15.72
CA TYR A 172 8.49 8.28 -15.04
C TYR A 172 8.81 8.90 -13.69
N THR A 173 9.81 8.34 -12.98
CA THR A 173 10.27 8.94 -11.72
C THR A 173 10.87 10.31 -11.98
N PHE A 174 11.74 10.44 -12.98
CA PHE A 174 12.35 11.74 -13.33
C PHE A 174 11.33 12.74 -13.84
N ARG A 175 10.34 12.32 -14.66
CA ARG A 175 9.25 13.19 -15.11
C ARG A 175 8.47 13.82 -13.94
N LYS A 176 8.26 13.09 -12.85
CA LYS A 176 7.54 13.59 -11.67
C LYS A 176 8.38 14.58 -10.84
N LEU A 177 9.72 14.45 -10.90
CA LEU A 177 10.65 15.28 -10.12
C LEU A 177 11.03 16.59 -10.82
N LEU A 178 10.76 16.71 -12.12
CA LEU A 178 10.93 17.91 -12.93
C LEU A 178 9.65 18.76 -12.89
#